data_AF-A0A7Y0SJC1-F1
#
_entry.id   AF-A0A7Y0SJC1-F1
#
_cell.length_a   1.000
_cell.length_b   1.000
_cell.length_c   1.000
_cell.angle_alpha   90.00
_cell.angle_beta   90.00
_cell.angle_gamma   90.00
#
_symmetry.space_group_name_H-M   'P 1'
#
loop_
_entity.id
_entity.type
_entity.pdbx_description
1 polymer ?
#
loop_
_entity_poly.entity_id
_entity_poly.type
_entity_poly.pdbx_seq_one_letter_code
_entity_poly.pdbx_strand_id
1 'polypeptide(L)' 'LIAKEAGVKSVWVKANDRFQARVLQKIGADHIIMPERDMGIRVARKMLDKRVLEFHPLGSGLAMTEFVIGSRWMGKTL' A
#
# COMPACT_ATOMS: atom_id res chain seq x y z
N LEU A 1 -16.50 14.37 9.61
CA LEU A 1 -16.69 15.31 10.73
C LEU A 1 -17.78 14.82 11.67
N ILE A 2 -19.01 14.57 11.19
CA ILE A 2 -20.14 14.05 11.99
C ILE A 2 -19.74 12.87 12.90
N ALA A 3 -19.06 11.85 12.36
CA ALA A 3 -18.60 10.71 13.16
C ALA A 3 -17.62 11.11 14.29
N LYS A 4 -16.72 12.07 14.04
CA LYS A 4 -15.79 12.58 15.05
C LYS A 4 -16.50 13.42 16.11
N GLU A 5 -17.44 14.26 15.70
CA GLU A 5 -18.29 15.03 16.63
C GLU A 5 -19.16 14.12 17.51
N ALA A 6 -19.60 12.99 16.97
CA ALA A 6 -20.33 11.96 17.70
C ALA A 6 -19.44 11.12 18.66
N GLY A 7 -18.16 11.45 18.81
CA GLY A 7 -17.25 10.78 19.73
C GLY A 7 -16.72 9.42 19.24
N VAL A 8 -16.78 9.13 17.93
CA VAL A 8 -16.22 7.89 17.38
C VAL A 8 -14.70 7.88 17.54
N LYS A 9 -14.20 6.82 18.18
CA LYS A 9 -12.77 6.67 18.55
C LYS A 9 -11.86 6.52 17.32
N SER A 10 -12.28 5.76 16.31
CA SER A 10 -11.48 5.50 15.11
C SER A 10 -12.35 5.60 13.85
N VAL A 11 -11.92 6.43 12.91
CA VAL A 11 -12.61 6.74 11.65
C VAL A 11 -11.65 6.42 10.51
N TRP A 12 -12.04 5.40 9.73
CA TRP A 12 -11.35 4.98 8.51
C TRP A 12 -12.08 5.56 7.31
N VAL A 13 -11.34 6.23 6.41
CA VAL A 13 -11.93 6.91 5.25
C VAL A 13 -11.10 6.63 4.01
N LYS A 14 -11.79 6.37 2.90
CA LYS A 14 -11.18 6.34 1.57
C LYS A 14 -11.02 7.77 1.04
N ALA A 15 -9.83 8.09 0.53
CA ALA A 15 -9.57 9.28 -0.26
C ALA A 15 -9.40 8.92 -1.74
N ASN A 16 -10.08 9.65 -2.62
CA ASN A 16 -9.97 9.46 -4.07
C ASN A 16 -8.72 10.14 -4.64
N ASP A 17 -8.22 11.17 -3.97
CA ASP A 17 -7.05 11.91 -4.41
C ASP A 17 -6.25 12.49 -3.23
N ARG A 18 -5.07 13.05 -3.53
CA ARG A 18 -4.16 13.62 -2.53
C ARG A 18 -4.72 14.88 -1.86
N PHE A 19 -5.54 15.66 -2.56
CA PHE A 19 -6.14 16.86 -1.99
C PHE A 19 -7.21 16.48 -0.97
N GLN A 20 -8.12 15.56 -1.32
CA GLN A 20 -9.12 15.02 -0.41
C GLN A 20 -8.46 14.35 0.81
N ALA A 21 -7.39 13.58 0.61
CA ALA A 21 -6.63 12.99 1.71
C ALA A 21 -6.12 14.05 2.70
N ARG A 22 -5.56 15.16 2.20
CA ARG A 22 -5.10 16.26 3.06
C ARG A 22 -6.24 16.93 3.83
N VAL A 23 -7.40 17.11 3.19
CA VAL A 23 -8.58 17.66 3.86
C VAL A 23 -9.06 16.71 4.96
N LEU A 24 -9.23 15.42 4.64
CA LEU A 24 -9.64 14.38 5.60
C LEU A 24 -8.70 14.28 6.80
N GLN A 25 -7.39 14.42 6.58
CA GLN A 25 -6.39 14.46 7.65
C GLN A 25 -6.59 15.67 8.55
N LYS A 26 -6.80 16.86 7.98
CA LYS A 26 -7.01 18.10 8.75
C LYS A 26 -8.28 18.10 9.58
N ILE A 27 -9.33 17.40 9.13
CA ILE A 27 -10.61 17.29 9.87
C ILE A 27 -10.64 16.09 10.84
N GLY A 28 -9.51 15.40 11.01
CA GLY A 28 -9.34 14.38 12.04
C GLY A 28 -9.69 12.95 11.63
N ALA A 29 -9.63 12.56 10.35
CA ALA A 29 -9.68 11.13 10.01
C ALA A 29 -8.42 10.41 10.56
N ASP A 30 -8.59 9.28 11.25
CA ASP A 30 -7.48 8.55 11.88
C ASP A 30 -6.72 7.70 10.86
N HIS A 31 -7.45 7.09 9.93
CA HIS A 31 -6.88 6.23 8.89
C HIS A 31 -7.42 6.64 7.54
N ILE A 32 -6.51 7.02 6.64
CA ILE A 32 -6.85 7.44 5.28
C ILE A 32 -6.24 6.42 4.33
N ILE A 33 -7.09 5.77 3.54
CA ILE A 33 -6.68 4.77 2.55
C ILE A 33 -6.86 5.32 1.14
N MET A 34 -5.93 5.00 0.24
CA MET A 34 -5.98 5.36 -1.18
C MET A 34 -5.81 4.09 -2.05
N PRO A 35 -6.82 3.20 -2.06
CA PRO A 35 -6.67 1.85 -2.58
C PRO A 35 -6.28 1.82 -4.06
N GLU A 36 -6.83 2.71 -4.89
CA GLU A 36 -6.51 2.79 -6.31
C GLU A 36 -5.05 3.18 -6.54
N ARG A 37 -4.53 4.14 -5.77
CA ARG A 37 -3.15 4.59 -5.89
C ARG A 37 -2.19 3.50 -5.43
N ASP A 38 -2.48 2.88 -4.29
CA ASP A 38 -1.64 1.83 -3.72
C ASP A 38 -1.62 0.59 -4.62
N MET A 39 -2.78 0.22 -5.18
CA MET A 39 -2.89 -0.84 -6.17
C MET A 39 -2.19 -0.48 -7.48
N GLY A 40 -2.31 0.77 -7.94
CA GLY A 40 -1.63 1.25 -9.14
C GLY A 40 -0.10 1.11 -9.04
N ILE A 41 0.47 1.45 -7.88
CA ILE A 41 1.91 1.23 -7.61
C ILE A 41 2.25 -0.26 -7.65
N ARG A 42 1.41 -1.12 -7.07
CA ARG A 42 1.61 -2.57 -7.07
C ARG A 42 1.60 -3.14 -8.50
N VAL A 43 0.62 -2.75 -9.31
CA VAL A 43 0.51 -3.17 -10.71
C VAL A 43 1.71 -2.68 -11.52
N ALA A 44 2.10 -1.41 -11.37
CA ALA A 44 3.27 -0.86 -12.06
C ALA A 44 4.55 -1.65 -11.74
N ARG A 45 4.75 -2.05 -10.48
CA ARG A 45 5.89 -2.89 -10.08
C ARG A 45 5.85 -4.27 -10.74
N LYS A 46 4.68 -4.94 -10.79
CA LYS A 46 4.52 -6.23 -11.48
C LYS A 46 4.76 -6.13 -12.99
N MET A 47 4.48 -4.98 -13.60
CA MET A 47 4.76 -4.74 -15.02
C MET A 47 6.26 -4.59 -15.30
N LEU A 48 7.02 -4.00 -14.39
CA LEU A 48 8.46 -3.78 -14.52
C LEU A 48 9.28 -5.07 -14.33
N ASP A 49 8.91 -5.91 -13.37
CA ASP A 49 9.51 -7.24 -13.20
C ASP A 49 8.43 -8.30 -13.04
N LYS A 50 8.19 -9.05 -14.12
CA LYS A 50 7.20 -10.13 -14.17
C LYS A 50 7.51 -11.29 -13.22
N ARG A 51 8.73 -11.37 -12.69
CA ARG A 51 9.10 -12.41 -11.73
C ARG A 51 8.65 -12.04 -10.33
N VAL A 52 8.42 -10.77 -10.01
CA VAL A 52 7.97 -10.33 -8.69
C VAL A 52 6.47 -10.62 -8.54
N LEU A 53 6.14 -11.52 -7.61
CA LEU A 53 4.77 -11.94 -7.34
C LEU A 53 4.09 -11.01 -6.34
N GLU A 54 4.76 -10.70 -5.24
CA GLU A 54 4.24 -9.81 -4.20
C GLU A 54 5.35 -8.97 -3.55
N PHE A 55 4.96 -7.79 -3.07
CA PHE A 55 5.81 -6.86 -2.37
C PHE A 55 5.13 -6.42 -1.07
N HIS A 56 5.76 -6.68 0.07
CA HIS A 56 5.27 -6.30 1.38
C HIS A 56 6.26 -5.35 2.07
N PRO A 57 5.96 -4.06 2.20
CA PRO A 57 6.84 -3.13 2.91
C PRO A 57 6.88 -3.46 4.40
N LEU A 58 8.08 -3.56 4.96
CA LEU A 58 8.30 -3.78 6.40
C LEU A 58 8.54 -2.48 7.17
N GLY A 59 8.69 -1.36 6.46
CA GLY A 59 9.09 -0.08 7.03
C GLY A 59 10.60 0.12 7.01
N SER A 60 11.07 1.31 7.38
CA SER A 60 12.51 1.65 7.46
C SER A 60 13.29 1.38 6.16
N GLY A 61 12.64 1.54 5.00
CA GLY A 61 13.24 1.25 3.70
C GLY A 61 13.39 -0.24 3.38
N LEU A 62 12.91 -1.14 4.26
CA LEU A 62 12.92 -2.58 4.06
C LEU A 62 11.60 -3.08 3.47
N ALA A 63 11.69 -4.15 2.69
CA ALA A 63 10.55 -4.86 2.15
C ALA A 63 10.85 -6.34 1.97
N MET A 64 9.81 -7.15 2.14
CA MET A 64 9.80 -8.55 1.77
C MET A 64 9.19 -8.70 0.38
N THR A 65 9.75 -9.57 -0.44
CA THR A 65 9.23 -9.83 -1.79
C THR A 65 9.21 -11.31 -2.08
N GLU A 66 8.17 -11.75 -2.79
CA GLU A 66 8.10 -13.09 -3.37
C GLU A 66 8.42 -12.97 -4.86
N PHE A 67 9.26 -13.87 -5.39
CA PHE A 67 9.60 -13.87 -6.81
C PHE A 67 9.83 -15.27 -7.38
N VAL A 68 9.61 -15.42 -8.68
CA VAL A 68 9.86 -16.65 -9.42
C VAL A 68 11.36 -16.81 -9.67
N ILE A 69 11.91 -17.94 -9.24
CA ILE A 69 13.32 -18.29 -9.44
C ILE A 69 13.61 -18.48 -10.93
N GLY A 70 14.66 -17.84 -11.43
CA GLY A 70 15.10 -18.01 -12.82
C GLY A 70 15.77 -19.36 -13.04
N SER A 71 15.68 -19.89 -14.27
CA SER A 71 16.23 -21.19 -14.66
C SER A 71 17.71 -21.40 -14.29
N ARG A 72 18.52 -20.34 -14.30
CA ARG A 72 19.94 -20.36 -13.90
C ARG A 72 20.18 -20.80 -12.45
N TRP A 73 19.21 -20.60 -11.58
CA TRP A 73 19.29 -20.88 -10.14
C TRP A 73 18.61 -22.20 -9.76
N MET A 74 17.97 -22.88 -10.72
CA MET A 74 17.34 -24.17 -10.48
C MET A 74 18.39 -25.22 -10.08
N GLY A 75 18.11 -25.94 -8.99
CA GLY A 75 18.99 -27.00 -8.47
C GLY A 75 20.27 -26.49 -7.78
N LYS A 76 20.42 -25.18 -7.56
CA LYS A 76 21.50 -24.63 -6.75
C LYS A 76 21.10 -24.63 -5.27
N THR A 77 22.07 -24.90 -4.39
CA THR A 77 21.92 -24.64 -2.96
C THR A 77 21.99 -23.14 -2.68
N LEU A 78 21.41 -22.71 -1.57
CA LEU A 78 21.49 -21.33 -1.08
C LEU A 78 22.94 -20.90 -0.82
#